data_AF-A0A528EAI7-F1
#
_entry.id   AF-A0A528EAI7-F1
#
_cell.length_a   1.000
_cell.length_b   1.000
_cell.length_c   1.000
_cell.angle_alpha   90.00
_cell.angle_beta   90.00
_cell.angle_gamma   90.00
#
_symmetry.space_group_name_H-M   'P 1'
#
loop_
_entity.id
_entity.type
_entity.pdbx_description
1 polymer ?
#
loop_
_entity_poly.entity_id
_entity_poly.type
_entity_poly.pdbx_seq_one_letter_code
_entity_poly.pdbx_strand_id
1 'polypeptide(L)' 'IALARENNIPIIVYSIHEKGGFGDILRGGGRCTVVTDD' A
#
# COMPACT_ATOMS: atom_id res chain seq x y z
N ILE A 1 8.20 -12.67 4.28
CA ILE A 1 8.13 -11.53 3.34
C ILE A 1 9.20 -11.75 2.26
N ALA A 2 9.18 -12.90 1.58
CA ALA A 2 10.22 -13.26 0.59
C ALA A 2 9.72 -13.00 -0.84
N LEU A 3 8.55 -13.54 -1.19
CA LEU A 3 8.02 -13.46 -2.55
C LEU A 3 7.81 -12.02 -3.08
N ALA A 4 7.31 -11.10 -2.25
CA ALA A 4 7.08 -9.71 -2.67
C ALA A 4 8.40 -8.92 -2.84
N ARG A 5 9.42 -9.21 -2.01
CA ARG A 5 10.75 -8.61 -2.15
C ARG A 5 11.46 -9.15 -3.39
N GLU A 6 11.42 -10.47 -3.60
CA GLU A 6 12.08 -11.11 -4.76
C GLU A 6 11.48 -10.69 -6.11
N ASN A 7 10.20 -10.32 -6.15
CA ASN A 7 9.51 -9.93 -7.38
C ASN A 7 9.31 -8.42 -7.53
N ASN A 8 9.91 -7.60 -6.65
CA ASN A 8 9.73 -6.14 -6.63
C ASN A 8 8.25 -5.72 -6.63
N ILE A 9 7.40 -6.46 -5.91
CA ILE A 9 5.97 -6.17 -5.84
C ILE A 9 5.74 -5.13 -4.74
N PRO A 10 5.28 -3.91 -5.08
CA PRO A 10 5.01 -2.90 -4.07
C PRO A 10 3.84 -3.30 -3.18
N ILE A 11 4.03 -3.21 -1.86
CA ILE A 11 2.97 -3.50 -0.89
C ILE A 11 2.41 -2.18 -0.37
N ILE A 12 1.09 -2.01 -0.47
CA ILE A 12 0.39 -0.83 0.06
C ILE A 12 -0.33 -1.23 1.36
N VAL A 13 0.09 -0.62 2.46
CA VAL A 13 -0.52 -0.81 3.78
C VAL A 13 -1.38 0.41 4.11
N TYR A 14 -2.67 0.19 4.38
CA TYR A 14 -3.63 1.24 4.72
C TYR A 14 -4.62 0.78 5.78
N SER A 15 -5.29 1.73 6.43
CA SER A 15 -6.31 1.43 7.45
C SER A 15 -7.68 1.22 6.81
N ILE A 16 -8.29 0.04 7.02
CA ILE A 16 -9.65 -0.25 6.54
C ILE A 16 -10.76 0.48 7.30
N HIS A 17 -10.43 1.12 8.44
CA HIS A 17 -11.38 1.88 9.26
C HIS A 17 -11.73 3.25 8.66
N GLU A 18 -10.92 3.78 7.74
CA GLU A 18 -11.27 5.00 7.02
C GLU A 18 -12.28 4.70 5.91
N LYS A 19 -13.49 5.23 6.07
CA LYS A 19 -14.52 5.16 5.03
C LYS A 19 -14.04 5.89 3.78
N GLY A 20 -13.88 5.16 2.67
CA GLY A 20 -13.33 5.72 1.43
C GLY A 20 -11.81 5.65 1.31
N GLY A 21 -11.11 5.14 2.32
CA GLY A 21 -9.65 5.02 2.33
C GLY A 21 -9.12 4.30 1.09
N PHE A 22 -9.72 3.16 0.70
CA PHE A 22 -9.30 2.45 -0.51
C PHE A 22 -9.42 3.28 -1.80
N GLY A 23 -10.47 4.09 -1.92
CA GLY A 23 -10.68 4.95 -3.08
C GLY A 23 -9.73 6.15 -3.14
N ASP A 24 -9.33 6.68 -1.98
CA ASP A 24 -8.32 7.74 -1.89
C ASP A 24 -6.93 7.18 -2.17
N ILE A 25 -6.61 6.01 -1.63
CA ILE A 25 -5.35 5.29 -1.86
C ILE A 25 -5.11 5.03 -3.35
N LEU A 26 -6.14 4.56 -4.08
CA LEU A 26 -6.07 4.34 -5.53
C LEU A 26 -5.87 5.64 -6.33
N ARG A 27 -6.26 6.79 -5.78
CA ARG A 27 -6.02 8.12 -6.38
C ARG A 27 -4.66 8.71 -5.99
N GLY A 28 -3.86 8.01 -5.19
CA GLY A 28 -2.59 8.50 -4.65
C GLY A 28 -2.74 9.43 -3.44
N GLY A 29 -3.95 9.52 -2.86
CA GLY A 29 -4.24 10.25 -1.63
C GLY A 29 -4.46 9.30 -0.44
N GLY A 30 -4.70 9.87 0.74
CA GLY A 30 -4.99 9.10 1.95
C GLY A 30 -3.74 8.57 2.68
N ARG A 31 -3.94 8.07 3.91
CA ARG A 31 -2.85 7.64 4.77
C ARG A 31 -2.45 6.19 4.46
N CYS A 32 -1.29 6.02 3.81
CA CYS A 32 -0.68 4.71 3.62
C CYS A 32 0.82 4.70 3.83
N THR A 33 1.31 3.48 4.01
CA THR A 33 2.73 3.14 3.94
C THR A 33 2.94 2.29 2.70
N VAL A 34 3.79 2.77 1.80
CA VAL A 34 4.26 1.98 0.65
C VAL A 34 5.55 1.30 1.08
N VAL A 35 5.58 -0.02 1.02
CA VAL A 35 6.79 -0.81 1.28
C VAL A 35 7.36 -1.24 -0.06
N THR A 36 8.53 -0.72 -0.37
CA THR A 36 9.38 -1.12 -1.50
C THR A 36 10.73 -1.58 -0.96
N ASP A 37 11.31 -2.59 -1.59
CA ASP A 37 12.72 -2.92 -1.37
C ASP A 37 13.56 -2.01 -2.27
N ASP A 38 14.62 -1.40 -1.71
CA ASP A 38 15.62 -0.60 -2.42
C ASP A 38 16.73 -1.52 -2.99
#